data_AF-A0ABD3QYV6-F1
#
_entry.id   AF-A0ABD3QYV6-F1
#
_cell.length_a   1.000
_cell.length_b   1.000
_cell.length_c   1.000
_cell.angle_alpha   90.00
_cell.angle_beta   90.00
_cell.angle_gamma   90.00
#
_symmetry.space_group_name_H-M   'P 1'
#
loop_
_entity.id
_entity.type
_entity.pdbx_description
1 polymer ?
#
loop_
_entity_poly.entity_id
_entity_poly.type
_entity_poly.pdbx_seq_one_letter_code
_entity_poly.pdbx_strand_id
1 'polypeptide(L)'
;MSSLNATMKSNNSNMTILFRKRASPYTYAIFLSLLLFLQLSLSFYGENRKLLQWLQKMVLLDASSQKEALAFSILHDGEARIDASRMYMTNSIATHANDAAPPNHHSILMIHYHKTGFVLSRRLRSHSIEHFTRYIDQHYLSSGLNFTLPEHKSWGSFQQPRKFTETTHCPEYFRLDRGMIHVQESPDFYCGVEEMARILLHEEEFDMNGNFTDTSRIGTKIIHFVRNPYSMALSNYYYHAQVPTPEPWVKNHNPCKTEYFNDTTSLRDLLFPTLADESILSKESFDKVVQLCNSLYQTKTTLEKEKFEGHLHQLDPISGLKLSTAQMMIRGGGVTLMPGGDLLRMANNIIKLKQLKDYLKENTHKYRPLTVVALSMDDFITDPLAFTSSYLKILMGGNPLTLFENKPRKGEAIMKSIASKFAHNYNEMKSKEKHEHVTTGKHSDRQELMESLKNDELFGPILDAIEDLVNDALLHERVDDKAF
;
A
#
# COMPACT_ATOMS: atom_id res chain seq x y z
N MET A 1 -80.59 4.44 29.12
CA MET A 1 -80.73 3.05 29.60
C MET A 1 -79.36 2.59 30.11
N SER A 2 -79.30 2.24 31.41
CA SER A 2 -78.39 1.29 32.11
C SER A 2 -76.88 1.36 31.82
N SER A 3 -76.08 1.85 32.79
CA SER A 3 -75.19 1.07 33.71
C SER A 3 -73.83 0.71 33.09
N LEU A 4 -72.63 0.81 33.68
CA LEU A 4 -72.11 0.80 35.06
C LEU A 4 -70.89 1.76 35.14
N ASN A 5 -70.66 2.59 36.17
CA ASN A 5 -70.08 2.36 37.51
C ASN A 5 -68.79 1.50 37.52
N ALA A 6 -67.58 2.02 37.80
CA ALA A 6 -67.02 2.62 39.02
C ALA A 6 -66.32 1.60 39.98
N THR A 7 -65.03 1.87 40.24
CA THR A 7 -64.25 1.68 41.49
C THR A 7 -63.82 0.29 42.00
N MET A 8 -62.50 0.10 42.17
CA MET A 8 -61.78 -0.49 43.32
C MET A 8 -60.27 -0.21 43.10
N LYS A 9 -59.52 0.62 43.85
CA LYS A 9 -59.14 0.63 45.27
C LYS A 9 -58.62 -0.73 45.79
N SER A 10 -57.39 -0.69 46.32
CA SER A 10 -56.75 -1.63 47.27
C SER A 10 -55.59 -2.48 46.70
N ASN A 11 -54.34 -2.04 46.92
CA ASN A 11 -53.33 -2.75 47.71
C ASN A 11 -51.94 -2.13 47.49
N ASN A 12 -51.61 -1.18 48.36
CA ASN A 12 -50.27 -0.62 48.50
C ASN A 12 -49.93 -0.64 50.00
N SER A 13 -49.34 -1.75 50.46
CA SER A 13 -48.71 -1.87 51.79
C SER A 13 -48.31 -3.32 52.01
N ASN A 14 -47.07 -3.70 51.66
CA ASN A 14 -46.26 -4.76 52.30
C ASN A 14 -44.95 -5.07 51.53
N MET A 15 -44.18 -4.06 51.11
CA MET A 15 -42.83 -4.32 50.59
C MET A 15 -41.83 -3.19 50.88
N THR A 16 -41.99 -2.50 52.01
CA THR A 16 -41.05 -1.43 52.46
C THR A 16 -40.65 -1.58 53.93
N ILE A 17 -40.68 -2.79 54.48
CA ILE A 17 -40.17 -3.09 55.83
C ILE A 17 -39.51 -4.46 55.82
N LEU A 18 -38.30 -4.56 55.25
CA LEU A 18 -37.46 -5.74 55.46
C LEU A 18 -35.97 -5.51 55.13
N PHE A 19 -35.37 -4.40 55.55
CA PHE A 19 -33.90 -4.33 55.76
C PHE A 19 -33.56 -3.25 56.79
N ARG A 20 -33.91 -3.51 58.05
CA ARG A 20 -33.36 -2.79 59.20
C ARG A 20 -32.86 -3.77 60.26
N LYS A 21 -31.95 -4.66 59.85
CA LYS A 21 -30.98 -5.26 60.76
C LYS A 21 -29.63 -4.61 60.47
N ARG A 22 -28.94 -4.18 61.53
CA ARG A 22 -27.62 -3.53 61.49
C ARG A 22 -26.65 -4.41 60.67
N ALA A 23 -26.52 -4.12 59.38
CA ALA A 23 -25.38 -4.58 58.61
C ALA A 23 -24.15 -3.89 59.21
N SER A 24 -23.09 -4.64 59.48
CA SER A 24 -21.88 -4.02 60.01
C SER A 24 -21.32 -3.04 58.97
N PRO A 25 -20.62 -1.97 59.37
CA PRO A 25 -20.00 -1.04 58.43
C PRO A 25 -19.11 -1.75 57.39
N TYR A 26 -18.56 -2.93 57.74
CA TYR A 26 -17.84 -3.80 56.82
C TYR A 26 -18.71 -4.35 55.67
N THR A 27 -19.94 -4.77 55.95
CA THR A 27 -20.85 -5.29 54.91
C THR A 27 -21.23 -4.20 53.90
N TYR A 28 -21.36 -2.96 54.37
CA TYR A 28 -21.66 -1.81 53.51
C TYR A 28 -20.46 -1.43 52.63
N ALA A 29 -19.23 -1.48 53.18
CA ALA A 29 -18.01 -1.24 52.43
C ALA A 29 -17.76 -2.29 51.34
N ILE A 30 -18.04 -3.57 51.62
CA ILE A 30 -17.95 -4.65 50.63
C ILE A 30 -18.97 -4.45 49.51
N PHE A 31 -20.22 -4.10 49.85
CA PHE A 31 -21.26 -3.85 48.87
C PHE A 31 -20.92 -2.66 47.95
N LEU A 32 -20.43 -1.55 48.51
CA LEU A 32 -19.98 -0.40 47.74
C LEU A 32 -18.77 -0.73 46.85
N SER A 33 -17.82 -1.52 47.33
CA SER A 33 -16.65 -1.96 46.54
C SER A 33 -17.07 -2.84 45.35
N LEU A 34 -18.04 -3.74 45.55
CA LEU A 34 -18.60 -4.56 44.47
C LEU A 34 -19.36 -3.73 43.44
N LEU A 35 -20.11 -2.71 43.87
CA LEU A 35 -20.80 -1.77 42.99
C LEU A 35 -19.83 -0.93 42.17
N LEU A 36 -18.75 -0.46 42.78
CA LEU A 36 -17.68 0.28 42.10
C LEU A 36 -16.96 -0.61 41.07
N PHE A 37 -16.65 -1.85 41.44
CA PHE A 37 -16.04 -2.84 40.54
C PHE A 37 -16.96 -3.18 39.37
N LEU A 38 -18.26 -3.30 39.61
CA LEU A 38 -19.27 -3.52 38.56
C LEU A 38 -19.38 -2.29 37.62
N GLN A 39 -19.39 -1.07 38.16
CA GLN A 39 -19.38 0.15 37.34
C GLN A 39 -18.12 0.28 36.49
N LEU A 40 -16.94 0.01 37.06
CA LEU A 40 -15.67 0.02 36.33
C LEU A 40 -15.66 -1.07 35.25
N SER A 41 -16.13 -2.27 35.57
CA SER A 41 -16.25 -3.38 34.61
C SER A 41 -17.22 -3.04 33.46
N LEU A 42 -18.36 -2.42 33.76
CA LEU A 42 -19.33 -1.96 32.76
C LEU A 42 -18.79 -0.80 31.91
N SER A 43 -18.00 0.10 32.49
CA SER A 43 -17.34 1.19 31.75
C SER A 43 -16.26 0.65 30.80
N PHE A 44 -15.45 -0.31 31.25
CA PHE A 44 -14.53 -1.06 30.40
C PHE A 44 -15.25 -1.87 29.31
N TYR A 45 -16.42 -2.44 29.63
CA TYR A 45 -17.24 -3.16 28.65
C TYR A 45 -17.84 -2.23 27.59
N GLY A 46 -18.17 -0.98 27.96
CA GLY A 46 -18.66 0.05 27.04
C GLY A 46 -17.62 0.52 26.03
N GLU A 47 -16.37 0.73 26.46
CA GLU A 47 -15.24 1.04 25.56
C GLU A 47 -14.88 -0.17 24.67
N ASN A 48 -14.90 -1.38 25.24
CA ASN A 48 -14.70 -2.60 24.47
C ASN A 48 -15.82 -2.86 23.47
N ARG A 49 -17.07 -2.44 23.73
CA ARG A 49 -18.18 -2.56 22.76
C ARG A 49 -17.97 -1.66 21.54
N LYS A 50 -17.42 -0.46 21.72
CA LYS A 50 -17.04 0.43 20.60
C LYS A 50 -15.88 -0.17 19.80
N LEU A 51 -14.89 -0.75 20.48
CA LEU A 51 -13.79 -1.48 19.84
C LEU A 51 -14.32 -2.72 19.08
N LEU A 52 -15.23 -3.49 19.66
CA LEU A 52 -15.83 -4.67 19.04
C LEU A 52 -16.71 -4.30 17.84
N GLN A 53 -17.47 -3.21 17.92
CA GLN A 53 -18.27 -2.69 16.80
C GLN A 53 -17.36 -2.14 15.68
N TRP A 54 -16.24 -1.53 16.03
CA TRP A 54 -15.23 -1.07 15.07
C TRP A 54 -14.53 -2.26 14.40
N LEU A 55 -14.14 -3.29 15.16
CA LEU A 55 -13.60 -4.54 14.65
C LEU A 55 -14.62 -5.30 13.78
N GLN A 56 -15.88 -5.37 14.18
CA GLN A 56 -16.95 -5.98 13.38
C GLN A 56 -17.20 -5.23 12.07
N LYS A 57 -17.15 -3.88 12.07
CA LYS A 57 -17.22 -3.09 10.82
C LYS A 57 -16.01 -3.32 9.91
N MET A 58 -14.81 -3.45 10.48
CA MET A 58 -13.61 -3.82 9.71
C MET A 58 -13.74 -5.21 9.08
N VAL A 59 -14.26 -6.20 9.82
CA VAL A 59 -14.49 -7.56 9.32
C VAL A 59 -15.63 -7.62 8.28
N LEU A 60 -16.67 -6.78 8.40
CA LEU A 60 -17.76 -6.73 7.42
C LEU A 60 -17.37 -6.03 6.10
N LEU A 61 -16.51 -5.01 6.16
CA LEU A 61 -15.88 -4.44 4.95
C LEU A 61 -14.98 -5.48 4.26
N ASP A 62 -14.36 -6.38 5.02
CA ASP A 62 -13.57 -7.51 4.52
C ASP A 62 -14.45 -8.61 3.89
N ALA A 63 -15.62 -8.91 4.48
CA ALA A 63 -16.57 -9.90 3.96
C ALA A 63 -17.24 -9.47 2.62
N SER A 64 -17.39 -8.16 2.38
CA SER A 64 -17.82 -7.63 1.08
C SER A 64 -16.79 -7.93 -0.02
N SER A 65 -15.48 -7.92 0.31
CA SER A 65 -14.42 -8.28 -0.62
C SER A 65 -14.27 -9.81 -0.80
N GLN A 66 -14.62 -10.60 0.23
CA GLN A 66 -14.58 -12.07 0.18
C GLN A 66 -15.70 -12.70 -0.67
N LYS A 67 -16.88 -12.06 -0.76
CA LYS A 67 -17.97 -12.54 -1.63
C LYS A 67 -17.64 -12.45 -3.13
N GLU A 68 -16.64 -11.65 -3.51
CA GLU A 68 -16.19 -11.51 -4.90
C GLU A 68 -15.15 -12.57 -5.30
N ALA A 69 -14.45 -13.18 -4.34
CA ALA A 69 -13.36 -14.13 -4.61
C ALA A 69 -13.83 -15.60 -4.81
N LEU A 70 -15.06 -15.94 -4.40
CA LEU A 70 -15.57 -17.32 -4.42
C LEU A 70 -16.46 -17.65 -5.63
N ALA A 71 -16.65 -16.69 -6.54
CA ALA A 71 -17.52 -16.85 -7.70
C ALA A 71 -16.70 -17.20 -8.96
N PHE A 72 -16.66 -18.51 -9.24
CA PHE A 72 -16.61 -19.16 -10.56
C PHE A 72 -15.30 -19.78 -11.10
N SER A 73 -15.49 -21.04 -11.51
CA SER A 73 -14.63 -21.91 -12.27
C SER A 73 -15.30 -22.28 -13.61
N ILE A 74 -14.46 -22.64 -14.59
CA ILE A 74 -14.75 -23.43 -15.83
C ILE A 74 -15.29 -22.67 -17.06
N LEU A 75 -14.44 -22.40 -18.09
CA LEU A 75 -14.39 -23.08 -19.42
C LEU A 75 -13.40 -22.40 -20.41
N HIS A 76 -13.12 -23.11 -21.52
CA HIS A 76 -11.94 -23.18 -22.38
C HIS A 76 -11.80 -22.20 -23.59
N ASP A 77 -10.53 -22.08 -24.00
CA ASP A 77 -9.87 -22.00 -25.33
C ASP A 77 -10.28 -21.04 -26.46
N GLY A 78 -9.24 -20.42 -27.06
CA GLY A 78 -9.21 -19.82 -28.39
C GLY A 78 -7.90 -19.08 -28.69
N GLU A 79 -7.02 -19.69 -29.49
CA GLU A 79 -5.70 -19.20 -29.93
C GLU A 79 -5.73 -17.96 -30.85
N ALA A 80 -4.64 -17.16 -30.85
CA ALA A 80 -3.87 -16.83 -32.05
C ALA A 80 -2.58 -16.04 -31.74
N ARG A 81 -1.55 -16.30 -32.57
CA ARG A 81 -0.14 -15.84 -32.56
C ARG A 81 0.04 -14.41 -33.07
N ILE A 82 1.08 -13.71 -32.57
CA ILE A 82 2.01 -12.93 -33.41
C ILE A 82 3.44 -13.11 -32.84
N ASP A 83 4.38 -13.25 -33.78
CA ASP A 83 5.78 -13.63 -33.67
C ASP A 83 6.66 -12.41 -33.99
N ALA A 84 7.74 -12.17 -33.24
CA ALA A 84 8.80 -11.26 -33.62
C ALA A 84 10.13 -11.63 -32.91
N SER A 85 10.92 -12.41 -33.65
CA SER A 85 12.38 -12.63 -33.58
C SER A 85 13.19 -11.30 -33.56
N ARG A 86 14.49 -11.18 -33.25
CA ARG A 86 15.60 -11.98 -32.68
C ARG A 86 16.88 -11.10 -32.79
N MET A 87 17.87 -11.30 -31.90
CA MET A 87 19.31 -10.92 -31.95
C MET A 87 19.72 -9.47 -31.65
N TYR A 88 20.56 -9.24 -30.61
CA TYR A 88 22.03 -9.34 -30.59
C TYR A 88 22.57 -9.50 -29.14
N MET A 89 23.50 -10.45 -28.91
CA MET A 89 24.23 -10.62 -27.63
C MET A 89 25.57 -9.87 -27.65
N THR A 90 25.97 -9.27 -26.52
CA THR A 90 27.17 -9.67 -25.73
C THR A 90 27.39 -8.76 -24.51
N ASN A 91 27.86 -9.38 -23.42
CA ASN A 91 28.44 -8.83 -22.17
C ASN A 91 27.52 -8.47 -20.99
N SER A 92 27.02 -9.49 -20.27
CA SER A 92 26.53 -9.37 -18.87
C SER A 92 26.59 -10.73 -18.13
N ILE A 93 27.73 -11.42 -18.11
CA ILE A 93 27.76 -12.84 -17.68
C ILE A 93 27.70 -13.03 -16.14
N ALA A 94 27.96 -12.00 -15.32
CA ALA A 94 28.05 -12.18 -13.87
C ALA A 94 26.75 -11.92 -13.07
N THR A 95 25.82 -11.10 -13.59
CA THR A 95 24.53 -10.82 -12.92
C THR A 95 23.46 -11.86 -13.24
N HIS A 96 23.55 -12.55 -14.38
CA HIS A 96 22.48 -13.45 -14.85
C HIS A 96 22.49 -14.87 -14.29
N ALA A 97 23.59 -15.33 -13.68
CA ALA A 97 23.65 -16.69 -13.12
C ALA A 97 22.66 -16.90 -11.95
N ASN A 98 22.32 -15.82 -11.23
CA ASN A 98 21.42 -15.88 -10.06
C ASN A 98 19.94 -15.74 -10.44
N ASP A 99 19.61 -15.16 -11.61
CA ASP A 99 18.23 -15.10 -12.11
C ASP A 99 17.67 -16.48 -12.46
N ALA A 100 18.53 -17.48 -12.63
CA ALA A 100 18.17 -18.85 -12.95
C ALA A 100 17.57 -19.64 -11.77
N ALA A 101 17.57 -19.10 -10.55
CA ALA A 101 17.00 -19.86 -9.44
C ALA A 101 15.48 -19.72 -9.35
N PRO A 102 14.80 -20.74 -8.79
CA PRO A 102 13.38 -20.68 -8.53
C PRO A 102 12.96 -19.42 -7.75
N PRO A 103 11.79 -18.83 -8.03
CA PRO A 103 11.29 -17.64 -7.34
C PRO A 103 11.22 -17.75 -5.82
N ASN A 104 10.96 -18.96 -5.29
CA ASN A 104 10.93 -19.21 -3.85
C ASN A 104 12.33 -19.14 -3.19
N HIS A 105 13.42 -18.97 -3.95
CA HIS A 105 14.76 -18.73 -3.41
C HIS A 105 15.03 -17.24 -3.21
N HIS A 106 14.14 -16.38 -3.71
CA HIS A 106 14.27 -14.95 -3.56
C HIS A 106 13.31 -14.43 -2.50
N SER A 107 13.62 -13.26 -1.94
CA SER A 107 12.59 -12.41 -1.37
C SER A 107 12.09 -11.44 -2.41
N ILE A 108 10.78 -11.24 -2.47
CA ILE A 108 10.17 -10.35 -3.45
C ILE A 108 9.51 -9.21 -2.70
N LEU A 109 9.84 -7.97 -3.04
CA LEU A 109 9.25 -6.77 -2.47
C LEU A 109 8.53 -5.98 -3.55
N MET A 110 7.23 -5.79 -3.41
CA MET A 110 6.43 -4.91 -4.23
C MET A 110 6.30 -3.55 -3.53
N ILE A 111 6.82 -2.50 -4.16
CA ILE A 111 6.68 -1.13 -3.68
C ILE A 111 5.62 -0.44 -4.51
N HIS A 112 4.71 0.28 -3.88
CA HIS A 112 3.70 1.06 -4.59
C HIS A 112 3.39 2.36 -3.85
N TYR A 113 2.72 3.26 -4.55
CA TYR A 113 2.26 4.54 -4.02
C TYR A 113 0.81 4.75 -4.43
N HIS A 114 0.09 5.59 -3.68
CA HIS A 114 -1.31 5.90 -3.93
C HIS A 114 -2.26 4.69 -3.86
N LYS A 115 -3.56 4.97 -3.75
CA LYS A 115 -4.60 3.94 -3.62
C LYS A 115 -4.63 2.95 -4.78
N THR A 116 -4.36 3.42 -5.99
CA THR A 116 -4.35 2.56 -7.19
C THR A 116 -3.28 1.48 -7.08
N GLY A 117 -2.08 1.87 -6.66
CA GLY A 117 -0.96 0.95 -6.43
C GLY A 117 -1.26 -0.04 -5.29
N PHE A 118 -1.94 0.43 -4.24
CA PHE A 118 -2.36 -0.42 -3.12
C PHE A 118 -3.31 -1.54 -3.57
N VAL A 119 -4.35 -1.20 -4.33
CA VAL A 119 -5.31 -2.21 -4.82
C VAL A 119 -4.63 -3.16 -5.80
N LEU A 120 -3.84 -2.62 -6.74
CA LEU A 120 -3.19 -3.43 -7.77
C LEU A 120 -2.18 -4.41 -7.19
N SER A 121 -1.24 -3.94 -6.35
CA SER A 121 -0.16 -4.79 -5.81
C SER A 121 -0.70 -5.98 -5.04
N ARG A 122 -1.78 -5.78 -4.27
CA ARG A 122 -2.44 -6.84 -3.51
C ARG A 122 -3.15 -7.83 -4.41
N ARG A 123 -3.87 -7.36 -5.43
CA ARG A 123 -4.54 -8.24 -6.41
C ARG A 123 -3.53 -9.06 -7.20
N LEU A 124 -2.44 -8.44 -7.68
CA LEU A 124 -1.37 -9.14 -8.39
C LEU A 124 -0.70 -10.19 -7.50
N ARG A 125 -0.37 -9.85 -6.25
CA ARG A 125 0.18 -10.80 -5.29
C ARG A 125 -0.76 -12.00 -5.11
N SER A 126 -2.03 -11.77 -4.77
CA SER A 126 -3.00 -12.85 -4.55
C SER A 126 -3.17 -13.71 -5.80
N HIS A 127 -3.33 -13.08 -6.97
CA HIS A 127 -3.47 -13.76 -8.25
C HIS A 127 -2.24 -14.60 -8.59
N SER A 128 -1.04 -14.07 -8.33
CA SER A 128 0.22 -14.80 -8.56
C SER A 128 0.30 -16.02 -7.67
N ILE A 129 0.06 -15.87 -6.36
CA ILE A 129 0.15 -16.97 -5.42
C ILE A 129 -0.88 -18.06 -5.77
N GLU A 130 -2.13 -17.68 -6.00
CA GLU A 130 -3.19 -18.62 -6.38
C GLU A 130 -2.80 -19.46 -7.61
N HIS A 131 -2.25 -18.82 -8.64
CA HIS A 131 -1.90 -19.49 -9.87
C HIS A 131 -0.59 -20.29 -9.80
N PHE A 132 0.43 -19.77 -9.12
CA PHE A 132 1.71 -20.46 -8.98
C PHE A 132 1.64 -21.62 -8.01
N THR A 133 0.96 -21.50 -6.86
CA THR A 133 0.78 -22.62 -5.92
C THR A 133 0.10 -23.80 -6.59
N ARG A 134 -1.01 -23.57 -7.32
CA ARG A 134 -1.69 -24.63 -8.08
C ARG A 134 -0.77 -25.29 -9.11
N TYR A 135 0.06 -24.49 -9.78
CA TYR A 135 0.98 -25.00 -10.78
C TYR A 135 2.08 -25.87 -10.16
N ILE A 136 2.67 -25.40 -9.05
CA ILE A 136 3.69 -26.09 -8.28
C ILE A 136 3.15 -27.42 -7.75
N ASP A 137 1.98 -27.39 -7.09
CA ASP A 137 1.35 -28.59 -6.50
C ASP A 137 1.11 -29.68 -7.54
N GLN A 138 0.73 -29.30 -8.77
CA GLN A 138 0.46 -30.23 -9.86
C GLN A 138 1.71 -30.85 -10.48
N HIS A 139 2.87 -30.21 -10.35
CA HIS A 139 4.07 -30.58 -11.11
C HIS A 139 5.27 -30.95 -10.26
N TYR A 140 5.28 -30.58 -8.98
CA TYR A 140 6.39 -30.82 -8.08
C TYR A 140 5.87 -31.36 -6.74
N LEU A 141 5.49 -32.64 -6.73
CA LEU A 141 5.02 -33.40 -5.55
C LEU A 141 6.02 -33.46 -4.37
N SER A 142 7.23 -32.92 -4.53
CA SER A 142 8.32 -32.98 -3.54
C SER A 142 9.14 -31.68 -3.41
N SER A 143 8.88 -30.63 -4.19
CA SER A 143 9.57 -29.36 -3.98
C SER A 143 8.88 -28.61 -2.85
N GLY A 144 9.59 -28.29 -1.77
CA GLY A 144 9.10 -27.44 -0.67
C GLY A 144 8.85 -25.97 -1.09
N LEU A 145 8.30 -25.77 -2.29
CA LEU A 145 8.02 -24.50 -2.94
C LEU A 145 6.67 -23.96 -2.45
N ASN A 146 6.55 -23.77 -1.14
CA ASN A 146 5.37 -23.12 -0.59
C ASN A 146 5.53 -21.61 -0.71
N PHE A 147 4.87 -21.02 -1.70
CA PHE A 147 4.45 -19.62 -1.58
C PHE A 147 3.41 -19.56 -0.46
N THR A 148 3.88 -19.42 0.78
CA THR A 148 2.98 -19.33 1.91
C THR A 148 2.26 -17.99 1.85
N LEU A 149 0.94 -18.04 1.70
CA LEU A 149 0.12 -16.98 2.28
C LEU A 149 0.24 -17.16 3.79
N PRO A 150 0.76 -16.17 4.55
CA PRO A 150 0.79 -16.27 5.99
C PRO A 150 -0.64 -16.46 6.51
N GLU A 151 -0.93 -17.67 7.03
CA GLU A 151 -2.29 -18.20 7.23
C GLU A 151 -3.16 -17.41 8.23
N HIS A 152 -2.62 -16.44 8.97
CA HIS A 152 -3.31 -15.95 10.17
C HIS A 152 -3.26 -14.47 10.47
N LYS A 153 -2.85 -13.62 9.53
CA LYS A 153 -2.97 -12.18 9.74
C LYS A 153 -3.99 -11.60 8.78
N SER A 154 -5.04 -11.00 9.34
CA SER A 154 -6.01 -10.18 8.61
C SER A 154 -5.29 -9.33 7.58
N TRP A 155 -5.96 -9.11 6.45
CA TRP A 155 -5.49 -8.41 5.26
C TRP A 155 -4.72 -7.08 5.52
N GLY A 156 -4.71 -6.52 6.72
CA GLY A 156 -3.97 -5.31 7.12
C GLY A 156 -2.54 -5.46 7.67
N SER A 157 -1.88 -6.62 7.57
CA SER A 157 -0.72 -6.93 8.45
C SER A 157 0.69 -7.00 7.84
N PHE A 158 0.89 -6.81 6.54
CA PHE A 158 2.24 -6.77 5.94
C PHE A 158 2.64 -5.41 5.41
N GLN A 159 1.70 -4.46 5.35
CA GLN A 159 2.07 -3.08 5.22
C GLN A 159 2.54 -2.62 6.60
N GLN A 160 3.85 -2.56 6.78
CA GLN A 160 4.43 -1.95 7.96
C GLN A 160 3.92 -0.49 7.99
N PRO A 161 3.42 -0.01 9.13
CA PRO A 161 3.19 1.43 9.31
C PRO A 161 4.45 2.18 8.91
N ARG A 162 4.28 3.37 8.32
CA ARG A 162 5.39 4.26 7.96
C ARG A 162 6.10 4.71 9.24
N LYS A 163 7.11 3.94 9.62
CA LYS A 163 7.93 4.07 10.81
C LYS A 163 9.38 3.87 10.39
N PHE A 164 10.24 4.68 10.95
CA PHE A 164 11.67 4.62 10.78
C PHE A 164 12.32 4.78 12.15
N THR A 165 13.57 4.33 12.27
CA THR A 165 14.34 4.58 13.50
C THR A 165 14.90 6.00 13.49
N GLU A 166 14.90 6.69 14.62
CA GLU A 166 15.52 8.03 14.71
C GLU A 166 17.02 8.00 14.39
N THR A 167 17.69 6.89 14.70
CA THR A 167 19.14 6.75 14.53
C THR A 167 19.55 6.55 13.07
N THR A 168 18.84 5.67 12.35
CA THR A 168 19.23 5.30 10.98
C THR A 168 18.33 5.90 9.93
N HIS A 169 17.16 6.40 10.30
CA HIS A 169 16.07 6.83 9.41
C HIS A 169 15.62 5.74 8.43
N CYS A 170 15.93 4.49 8.75
CA CYS A 170 15.57 3.32 7.98
C CYS A 170 14.34 2.66 8.62
N PRO A 171 13.50 1.95 7.84
CA PRO A 171 12.35 1.25 8.39
C PRO A 171 12.74 0.22 9.47
N GLU A 172 12.15 0.34 10.67
CA GLU A 172 12.58 -0.38 11.88
C GLU A 172 12.44 -1.92 11.78
N TYR A 173 11.39 -2.42 11.13
CA TYR A 173 11.06 -3.85 11.08
C TYR A 173 10.86 -4.35 9.65
N PHE A 174 11.82 -4.08 8.78
CA PHE A 174 11.72 -4.43 7.38
C PHE A 174 12.47 -5.74 7.07
N ARG A 175 11.86 -6.87 7.45
CA ARG A 175 12.41 -8.20 7.19
C ARG A 175 11.78 -8.80 5.94
N LEU A 176 12.64 -9.18 5.00
CA LEU A 176 12.25 -9.84 3.76
C LEU A 176 12.57 -11.33 3.83
N ASP A 177 11.54 -12.14 4.06
CA ASP A 177 11.69 -13.59 4.14
C ASP A 177 11.74 -14.23 2.74
N ARG A 178 12.47 -15.35 2.65
CA ARG A 178 12.58 -16.18 1.44
C ARG A 178 11.21 -16.68 0.99
N GLY A 179 10.97 -16.68 -0.33
CA GLY A 179 9.77 -17.24 -0.94
C GLY A 179 8.48 -16.48 -0.63
N MET A 180 8.60 -15.27 -0.08
CA MET A 180 7.48 -14.40 0.21
C MET A 180 7.46 -13.20 -0.73
N ILE A 181 6.24 -12.84 -1.14
CA ILE A 181 5.93 -11.60 -1.84
C ILE A 181 5.45 -10.59 -0.80
N HIS A 182 6.35 -9.71 -0.41
CA HIS A 182 6.11 -8.57 0.47
C HIS A 182 5.49 -7.43 -0.32
N VAL A 183 4.60 -6.66 0.30
CA VAL A 183 3.95 -5.50 -0.33
C VAL A 183 4.05 -4.33 0.63
N GLN A 184 4.71 -3.25 0.20
CA GLN A 184 4.89 -2.05 0.99
C GLN A 184 4.34 -0.84 0.25
N GLU A 185 3.50 -0.07 0.94
CA GLU A 185 3.03 1.23 0.48
C GLU A 185 4.04 2.29 0.91
N SER A 186 4.51 3.08 -0.06
CA SER A 186 5.35 4.27 0.11
C SER A 186 6.40 4.10 1.23
N PRO A 187 7.35 3.16 1.12
CA PRO A 187 8.36 2.94 2.15
C PRO A 187 9.19 4.21 2.40
N ASP A 188 9.56 4.40 3.67
CA ASP A 188 10.35 5.52 4.16
C ASP A 188 11.86 5.19 4.07
N PHE A 189 12.42 5.08 2.85
CA PHE A 189 13.85 4.81 2.65
C PHE A 189 14.70 6.08 2.75
N TYR A 190 14.81 6.65 3.95
CA TYR A 190 15.58 7.88 4.17
C TYR A 190 17.05 7.63 4.54
N CYS A 191 17.33 6.44 5.06
CA CYS A 191 18.66 5.99 5.46
C CYS A 191 19.73 6.05 4.36
N GLY A 192 20.99 5.95 4.82
CA GLY A 192 22.14 5.76 3.94
C GLY A 192 22.09 4.41 3.22
N VAL A 193 22.77 4.35 2.06
CA VAL A 193 22.73 3.17 1.17
C VAL A 193 23.28 1.90 1.81
N GLU A 194 24.29 2.00 2.68
CA GLU A 194 24.84 0.85 3.41
C GLU A 194 23.80 0.22 4.35
N GLU A 195 23.08 1.05 5.09
CA GLU A 195 22.02 0.59 5.99
C GLU A 195 20.84 0.01 5.21
N MET A 196 20.49 0.63 4.08
CA MET A 196 19.47 0.10 3.18
C MET A 196 19.87 -1.28 2.62
N ALA A 197 21.14 -1.46 2.22
CA ALA A 197 21.68 -2.76 1.82
C ALA A 197 21.62 -3.76 2.98
N ARG A 198 21.94 -3.33 4.21
CA ARG A 198 21.87 -4.16 5.40
C ARG A 198 20.45 -4.71 5.61
N ILE A 199 19.45 -3.83 5.57
CA ILE A 199 18.06 -4.21 5.82
C ILE A 199 17.47 -5.07 4.69
N LEU A 200 17.78 -4.76 3.43
CA LEU A 200 17.17 -5.44 2.29
C LEU A 200 17.88 -6.74 1.89
N LEU A 201 19.19 -6.84 2.16
CA LEU A 201 20.06 -7.86 1.55
C LEU A 201 20.88 -8.66 2.56
N HIS A 202 21.09 -8.15 3.77
CA HIS A 202 21.86 -8.86 4.78
C HIS A 202 21.04 -9.96 5.44
N GLU A 203 21.74 -11.01 5.85
CA GLU A 203 21.20 -12.22 6.49
C GLU A 203 21.93 -12.45 7.81
N GLU A 204 21.80 -11.49 8.74
CA GLU A 204 22.07 -11.84 10.13
C GLU A 204 20.76 -12.35 10.74
N GLU A 205 20.48 -13.64 10.50
CA GLU A 205 19.48 -14.36 11.29
C GLU A 205 20.20 -15.18 12.35
N PHE A 206 20.18 -14.64 13.56
CA PHE A 206 20.34 -15.45 14.75
C PHE A 206 18.95 -15.86 15.20
N ASP A 207 18.71 -17.16 15.42
CA ASP A 207 17.52 -17.59 16.15
C ASP A 207 17.53 -16.97 17.57
N MET A 208 16.43 -17.10 18.32
CA MET A 208 16.37 -16.60 19.70
C MET A 208 17.45 -17.21 20.63
N ASN A 209 18.14 -18.25 20.18
CA ASN A 209 19.22 -18.93 20.89
C ASN A 209 20.62 -18.57 20.34
N GLY A 210 20.72 -17.66 19.37
CA GLY A 210 22.00 -17.29 18.75
C GLY A 210 22.50 -18.27 17.69
N ASN A 211 21.71 -19.26 17.26
CA ASN A 211 22.11 -20.17 16.20
C ASN A 211 21.85 -19.56 14.83
N PHE A 212 22.77 -19.82 13.90
CA PHE A 212 22.61 -19.49 12.50
C PHE A 212 21.50 -20.34 11.89
N THR A 213 20.38 -19.73 11.49
CA THR A 213 19.37 -20.41 10.68
C THR A 213 19.83 -20.42 9.23
N ASP A 214 19.59 -21.51 8.50
CA ASP A 214 19.95 -21.64 7.08
C ASP A 214 19.23 -20.58 6.24
N THR A 215 19.90 -19.45 6.03
CA THR A 215 19.39 -18.33 5.25
C THR A 215 19.57 -18.63 3.76
N SER A 216 18.64 -19.46 3.32
CA SER A 216 18.53 -20.03 2.00
C SER A 216 18.04 -19.03 0.93
N ARG A 217 17.98 -17.72 1.25
CA ARG A 217 17.64 -16.68 0.28
C ARG A 217 18.87 -16.33 -0.52
N ILE A 218 18.74 -16.45 -1.84
CA ILE A 218 19.87 -16.19 -2.74
C ILE A 218 19.93 -14.72 -3.19
N GLY A 219 18.86 -13.96 -3.01
CA GLY A 219 18.75 -12.58 -3.48
C GLY A 219 17.40 -11.94 -3.18
N THR A 220 17.32 -10.64 -3.47
CA THR A 220 16.10 -9.84 -3.31
C THR A 220 15.68 -9.26 -4.67
N LYS A 221 14.39 -9.34 -4.97
CA LYS A 221 13.78 -8.72 -6.15
C LYS A 221 12.82 -7.62 -5.70
N ILE A 222 12.97 -6.42 -6.22
CA ILE A 222 12.10 -5.27 -5.94
C ILE A 222 11.32 -4.95 -7.21
N ILE A 223 10.00 -5.04 -7.11
CA ILE A 223 9.07 -4.61 -8.16
C ILE A 223 8.52 -3.25 -7.72
N HIS A 224 8.98 -2.19 -8.36
CA HIS A 224 8.68 -0.81 -7.98
C HIS A 224 7.62 -0.23 -8.91
N PHE A 225 6.39 -0.14 -8.42
CA PHE A 225 5.31 0.50 -9.15
C PHE A 225 5.43 2.01 -9.07
N VAL A 226 5.81 2.62 -10.18
CA VAL A 226 5.93 4.07 -10.35
C VAL A 226 4.77 4.60 -11.20
N ARG A 227 4.50 5.90 -11.11
CA ARG A 227 3.42 6.53 -11.87
C ARG A 227 3.83 7.92 -12.30
N ASN A 228 3.30 8.39 -13.43
CA ASN A 228 3.41 9.79 -13.80
C ASN A 228 2.85 10.68 -12.65
N PRO A 229 3.65 11.64 -12.13
CA PRO A 229 3.28 12.36 -10.91
C PRO A 229 2.03 13.22 -11.09
N TYR A 230 1.81 13.81 -12.27
CA TYR A 230 0.58 14.55 -12.56
C TYR A 230 -0.65 13.64 -12.60
N SER A 231 -0.55 12.50 -13.27
CA SER A 231 -1.63 11.52 -13.33
C SER A 231 -1.98 10.97 -11.94
N MET A 232 -0.96 10.82 -11.09
CA MET A 232 -1.11 10.44 -9.69
C MET A 232 -1.84 11.52 -8.87
N ALA A 233 -1.46 12.80 -9.01
CA ALA A 233 -2.09 13.93 -8.34
C ALA A 233 -3.58 14.08 -8.71
N LEU A 234 -3.90 14.04 -10.01
CA LEU A 234 -5.28 14.06 -10.50
C LEU A 234 -6.08 12.87 -9.98
N SER A 235 -5.49 11.68 -10.02
CA SER A 235 -6.14 10.47 -9.52
C SER A 235 -6.43 10.53 -8.03
N ASN A 236 -5.62 11.22 -7.24
CA ASN A 236 -5.86 11.46 -5.81
C ASN A 236 -7.01 12.45 -5.61
N TYR A 237 -6.95 13.60 -6.30
CA TYR A 237 -8.02 14.60 -6.26
C TYR A 237 -9.38 14.00 -6.60
N TYR A 238 -9.52 13.37 -7.78
CA TYR A 238 -10.80 12.81 -8.19
C TYR A 238 -11.30 11.73 -7.23
N TYR A 239 -10.39 10.89 -6.71
CA TYR A 239 -10.77 9.80 -5.82
C TYR A 239 -11.31 10.32 -4.48
N HIS A 240 -10.69 11.33 -3.88
CA HIS A 240 -11.12 11.86 -2.58
C HIS A 240 -12.21 12.93 -2.66
N ALA A 241 -12.38 13.57 -3.82
CA ALA A 241 -13.45 14.54 -4.08
C ALA A 241 -14.82 13.89 -4.39
N GLN A 242 -14.92 12.56 -4.43
CA GLN A 242 -16.21 11.88 -4.63
C GLN A 242 -17.20 12.16 -3.50
N VAL A 243 -18.49 12.03 -3.80
CA VAL A 243 -19.59 12.08 -2.83
C VAL A 243 -20.35 10.75 -2.87
N PRO A 244 -20.31 9.93 -1.80
CA PRO A 244 -19.49 10.10 -0.59
C PRO A 244 -18.00 9.89 -0.87
N THR A 245 -17.13 10.51 -0.06
CA THR A 245 -15.69 10.24 -0.17
C THR A 245 -15.41 8.78 0.24
N PRO A 246 -14.59 8.02 -0.50
CA PRO A 246 -14.45 6.58 -0.26
C PRO A 246 -13.68 6.24 1.01
N GLU A 247 -12.82 7.14 1.49
CA GLU A 247 -11.88 6.84 2.58
C GLU A 247 -12.17 7.64 3.85
N PRO A 248 -12.39 6.98 5.02
CA PRO A 248 -12.74 7.66 6.26
C PRO A 248 -11.68 8.66 6.77
N TRP A 249 -10.41 8.48 6.41
CA TRP A 249 -9.35 9.37 6.89
C TRP A 249 -9.50 10.79 6.33
N VAL A 250 -10.10 10.97 5.15
CA VAL A 250 -10.35 12.28 4.52
C VAL A 250 -11.26 13.16 5.40
N LYS A 251 -12.04 12.54 6.29
CA LYS A 251 -12.94 13.24 7.22
C LYS A 251 -12.26 13.68 8.52
N ASN A 252 -11.09 13.14 8.83
CA ASN A 252 -10.53 13.23 10.19
C ASN A 252 -9.15 13.90 10.26
N HIS A 253 -8.54 14.22 9.12
CA HIS A 253 -7.14 14.61 9.07
C HIS A 253 -6.93 16.01 8.50
N ASN A 254 -5.98 16.76 9.08
CA ASN A 254 -5.49 18.02 8.54
C ASN A 254 -4.51 17.73 7.40
N PRO A 255 -4.82 18.05 6.12
CA PRO A 255 -3.98 17.73 4.97
C PRO A 255 -2.62 18.44 4.99
N CYS A 256 -2.48 19.52 5.75
CA CYS A 256 -1.29 20.37 5.81
C CYS A 256 -0.32 20.03 6.95
N LYS A 257 -0.59 18.96 7.71
CA LYS A 257 0.32 18.49 8.77
C LYS A 257 1.59 17.90 8.17
N THR A 258 2.77 18.42 8.55
CA THR A 258 4.06 18.01 7.97
C THR A 258 4.82 16.99 8.82
N GLU A 259 4.52 16.94 10.11
CA GLU A 259 5.22 16.16 11.13
C GLU A 259 4.71 14.72 11.17
N TYR A 260 5.59 13.79 11.50
CA TYR A 260 5.22 12.43 11.84
C TYR A 260 4.41 12.38 13.15
N PHE A 261 3.59 11.35 13.32
CA PHE A 261 2.80 11.19 14.54
C PHE A 261 3.71 11.00 15.77
N ASN A 262 3.50 11.83 16.80
CA ASN A 262 4.30 11.86 18.04
C ASN A 262 5.79 12.19 17.86
N ASP A 263 6.16 12.78 16.73
CA ASP A 263 7.54 13.10 16.41
C ASP A 263 7.63 14.59 16.02
N THR A 264 8.73 15.24 16.40
CA THR A 264 9.06 16.60 15.93
C THR A 264 9.66 16.59 14.53
N THR A 265 10.05 15.42 14.03
CA THR A 265 10.62 15.22 12.71
C THR A 265 9.55 15.39 11.63
N SER A 266 9.81 16.31 10.70
CA SER A 266 8.96 16.53 9.54
C SER A 266 9.39 15.65 8.38
N LEU A 267 8.47 15.40 7.44
CA LEU A 267 8.80 14.72 6.18
C LEU A 267 9.94 15.44 5.42
N ARG A 268 9.99 16.77 5.55
CA ARG A 268 11.03 17.62 4.96
C ARG A 268 12.42 17.21 5.43
N ASP A 269 12.58 17.05 6.74
CA ASP A 269 13.89 16.81 7.37
C ASP A 269 14.50 15.48 6.92
N LEU A 270 13.65 14.51 6.57
CA LEU A 270 14.04 13.16 6.14
C LEU A 270 14.31 13.05 4.63
N LEU A 271 13.58 13.81 3.81
CA LEU A 271 13.68 13.73 2.35
C LEU A 271 14.79 14.61 1.77
N PHE A 272 15.07 15.74 2.42
CA PHE A 272 15.96 16.77 1.87
C PHE A 272 17.38 16.32 1.59
N PRO A 273 18.02 15.46 2.42
CA PRO A 273 19.34 14.94 2.10
C PRO A 273 19.40 14.21 0.75
N THR A 274 18.27 13.70 0.24
CA THR A 274 18.21 13.04 -1.08
C THR A 274 17.70 13.98 -2.17
N LEU A 275 16.59 14.69 -1.93
CA LEU A 275 15.89 15.44 -2.97
C LEU A 275 16.51 16.80 -3.30
N ALA A 276 17.25 17.39 -2.35
CA ALA A 276 17.95 18.65 -2.59
C ALA A 276 19.18 18.45 -3.48
N ASP A 277 19.93 17.36 -3.27
CA ASP A 277 21.12 17.02 -4.04
C ASP A 277 20.79 16.80 -5.53
N GLU A 278 19.63 16.21 -5.81
CA GLU A 278 19.11 16.00 -7.17
C GLU A 278 18.35 17.22 -7.72
N SER A 279 18.37 18.36 -7.02
CA SER A 279 17.68 19.59 -7.43
C SER A 279 16.16 19.46 -7.67
N ILE A 280 15.52 18.44 -7.09
CA ILE A 280 14.08 18.18 -7.25
C ILE A 280 13.26 19.10 -6.36
N LEU A 281 13.74 19.35 -5.14
CA LEU A 281 12.98 20.06 -4.13
C LEU A 281 13.89 20.90 -3.25
N SER A 282 13.72 22.22 -3.33
CA SER A 282 14.37 23.16 -2.44
C SER A 282 13.58 23.35 -1.13
N LYS A 283 14.27 23.84 -0.10
CA LYS A 283 13.64 24.26 1.16
C LYS A 283 12.55 25.30 0.96
N GLU A 284 12.87 26.32 0.17
CA GLU A 284 11.93 27.40 -0.13
C GLU A 284 10.68 26.88 -0.85
N SER A 285 10.86 26.00 -1.84
CA SER A 285 9.74 25.39 -2.57
C SER A 285 8.85 24.55 -1.66
N PHE A 286 9.43 23.73 -0.77
CA PHE A 286 8.64 22.97 0.21
C PHE A 286 7.86 23.90 1.14
N ASP A 287 8.51 24.92 1.70
CA ASP A 287 7.86 25.88 2.60
C ASP A 287 6.72 26.63 1.88
N LYS A 288 6.88 26.95 0.59
CA LYS A 288 5.80 27.50 -0.26
C LYS A 288 4.64 26.52 -0.45
N VAL A 289 4.90 25.22 -0.61
CA VAL A 289 3.82 24.21 -0.70
C VAL A 289 3.06 24.11 0.63
N VAL A 290 3.77 24.17 1.76
CA VAL A 290 3.14 24.21 3.09
C VAL A 290 2.28 25.47 3.26
N GLN A 291 2.80 26.63 2.87
CA GLN A 291 2.05 27.89 2.91
C GLN A 291 0.80 27.84 2.02
N LEU A 292 0.92 27.32 0.79
CA LEU A 292 -0.20 27.12 -0.12
C LEU A 292 -1.27 26.22 0.50
N CYS A 293 -0.88 25.07 1.07
CA CYS A 293 -1.82 24.17 1.74
C CYS A 293 -2.60 24.89 2.85
N ASN A 294 -1.88 25.58 3.74
CA ASN A 294 -2.49 26.33 4.84
C ASN A 294 -3.36 27.50 4.34
N SER A 295 -3.05 28.09 3.19
CA SER A 295 -3.86 29.15 2.59
C SER A 295 -5.21 28.65 2.04
N LEU A 296 -5.30 27.37 1.68
CA LEU A 296 -6.49 26.73 1.10
C LEU A 296 -7.34 25.99 2.15
N TYR A 297 -6.73 25.50 3.22
CA TYR A 297 -7.37 24.70 4.26
C TYR A 297 -7.81 25.55 5.45
N GLN A 298 -9.11 25.48 5.80
CA GLN A 298 -9.77 26.18 6.90
C GLN A 298 -9.60 27.72 6.97
N THR A 299 -9.27 28.38 5.85
CA THR A 299 -9.10 29.84 5.78
C THR A 299 -10.36 30.60 5.39
N LYS A 300 -11.20 30.03 4.53
CA LYS A 300 -12.49 30.63 4.14
C LYS A 300 -13.47 30.49 5.29
N THR A 301 -14.20 31.56 5.62
CA THR A 301 -15.19 31.57 6.72
C THR A 301 -16.26 30.48 6.59
N THR A 302 -16.65 30.12 5.36
CA THR A 302 -17.60 29.04 5.09
C THR A 302 -17.01 27.64 5.28
N LEU A 303 -15.68 27.50 5.32
CA LEU A 303 -14.96 26.22 5.39
C LEU A 303 -14.12 26.07 6.67
N GLU A 304 -14.16 27.03 7.60
CA GLU A 304 -13.31 27.04 8.80
C GLU A 304 -13.45 25.76 9.64
N LYS A 305 -14.67 25.20 9.69
CA LYS A 305 -14.99 23.97 10.44
C LYS A 305 -14.97 22.71 9.58
N GLU A 306 -14.84 22.88 8.27
CA GLU A 306 -14.85 21.76 7.34
C GLU A 306 -13.59 20.91 7.47
N LYS A 307 -13.74 19.65 7.10
CA LYS A 307 -12.65 18.68 7.05
C LYS A 307 -12.09 18.64 5.63
N PHE A 308 -11.04 17.84 5.41
CA PHE A 308 -10.43 17.75 4.08
C PHE A 308 -11.47 17.38 3.01
N GLU A 309 -12.42 16.49 3.29
CA GLU A 309 -13.50 16.16 2.33
C GLU A 309 -14.34 17.39 1.95
N GLY A 310 -14.75 18.20 2.94
CA GLY A 310 -15.57 19.38 2.71
C GLY A 310 -14.85 20.42 1.88
N HIS A 311 -13.54 20.57 2.08
CA HIS A 311 -12.70 21.41 1.23
C HIS A 311 -12.63 20.91 -0.21
N LEU A 312 -12.46 19.60 -0.42
CA LEU A 312 -12.39 19.03 -1.77
C LEU A 312 -13.72 19.18 -2.55
N HIS A 313 -14.86 19.20 -1.84
CA HIS A 313 -16.18 19.37 -2.44
C HIS A 313 -16.57 20.83 -2.71
N GLN A 314 -16.05 21.78 -1.91
CA GLN A 314 -16.51 23.17 -1.92
C GLN A 314 -15.51 24.16 -2.53
N LEU A 315 -14.23 23.79 -2.64
CA LEU A 315 -13.26 24.58 -3.42
C LEU A 315 -13.55 24.44 -4.92
N ASP A 316 -13.14 25.44 -5.71
CA ASP A 316 -13.09 25.27 -7.16
C ASP A 316 -12.13 24.11 -7.52
N PRO A 317 -12.35 23.41 -8.64
CA PRO A 317 -11.59 22.21 -8.97
C PRO A 317 -10.07 22.40 -8.98
N ILE A 318 -9.58 23.55 -9.43
CA ILE A 318 -8.14 23.87 -9.45
C ILE A 318 -7.61 24.01 -8.02
N SER A 319 -8.27 24.80 -7.16
CA SER A 319 -7.88 24.93 -5.75
C SER A 319 -7.97 23.61 -4.99
N GLY A 320 -9.00 22.80 -5.25
CA GLY A 320 -9.15 21.47 -4.68
C GLY A 320 -8.01 20.52 -5.11
N LEU A 321 -7.63 20.58 -6.38
CA LEU A 321 -6.49 19.85 -6.92
C LEU A 321 -5.16 20.29 -6.29
N LYS A 322 -4.94 21.59 -6.12
CA LYS A 322 -3.75 22.13 -5.44
C LYS A 322 -3.67 21.67 -3.98
N LEU A 323 -4.78 21.71 -3.25
CA LEU A 323 -4.84 21.23 -1.87
C LEU A 323 -4.54 19.72 -1.78
N SER A 324 -5.13 18.92 -2.67
CA SER A 324 -4.87 17.48 -2.76
C SER A 324 -3.41 17.17 -3.12
N THR A 325 -2.84 17.91 -4.06
CA THR A 325 -1.43 17.77 -4.49
C THR A 325 -0.48 18.16 -3.35
N ALA A 326 -0.75 19.25 -2.63
CA ALA A 326 0.03 19.63 -1.47
C ALA A 326 0.05 18.52 -0.41
N GLN A 327 -1.10 17.92 -0.10
CA GLN A 327 -1.21 16.78 0.82
C GLN A 327 -0.38 15.57 0.35
N MET A 328 -0.34 15.30 -0.95
CA MET A 328 0.50 14.26 -1.54
C MET A 328 2.00 14.57 -1.52
N MET A 329 2.41 15.79 -1.18
CA MET A 329 3.82 16.19 -1.11
C MET A 329 4.30 16.34 0.34
N ILE A 330 3.61 17.11 1.18
CA ILE A 330 4.17 17.60 2.44
C ILE A 330 3.84 16.72 3.65
N ARG A 331 2.85 15.83 3.53
CA ARG A 331 2.28 15.17 4.69
C ARG A 331 3.18 14.06 5.24
N GLY A 332 3.54 14.19 6.52
CA GLY A 332 4.22 13.16 7.30
C GLY A 332 3.40 11.88 7.51
N GLY A 333 4.07 10.82 7.96
CA GLY A 333 3.46 9.52 8.28
C GLY A 333 3.11 9.36 9.77
N GLY A 334 3.08 8.11 10.26
CA GLY A 334 3.09 7.82 11.69
C GLY A 334 1.83 7.18 12.30
N VAL A 335 0.74 7.03 11.56
CA VAL A 335 -0.36 6.10 11.95
C VAL A 335 -0.61 5.15 10.79
N THR A 336 -0.91 3.89 11.11
CA THR A 336 -1.30 2.86 10.16
C THR A 336 -2.41 3.42 9.26
N LEU A 337 -2.21 3.39 7.94
CA LEU A 337 -3.17 3.88 6.92
C LEU A 337 -3.34 5.41 6.81
N MET A 338 -2.33 6.22 7.17
CA MET A 338 -2.32 7.64 6.78
C MET A 338 -1.61 7.84 5.43
N PRO A 339 -2.34 8.09 4.33
CA PRO A 339 -1.71 8.44 3.05
C PRO A 339 -1.26 9.90 3.04
N GLY A 340 -0.33 10.21 2.14
CA GLY A 340 0.21 11.55 1.93
C GLY A 340 1.73 11.55 1.78
N GLY A 341 2.29 12.62 1.21
CA GLY A 341 3.71 12.71 0.84
C GLY A 341 4.21 11.62 -0.13
N ASP A 342 3.30 10.93 -0.82
CA ASP A 342 3.61 9.82 -1.71
C ASP A 342 4.41 10.26 -2.95
N LEU A 343 4.18 11.49 -3.45
CA LEU A 343 4.91 12.02 -4.61
C LEU A 343 6.41 12.14 -4.32
N LEU A 344 6.75 12.75 -3.18
CA LEU A 344 8.14 12.93 -2.80
C LEU A 344 8.81 11.62 -2.33
N ARG A 345 8.06 10.72 -1.69
CA ARG A 345 8.56 9.38 -1.35
C ARG A 345 8.88 8.56 -2.59
N MET A 346 8.03 8.63 -3.63
CA MET A 346 8.30 7.96 -4.89
C MET A 346 9.62 8.45 -5.50
N ALA A 347 9.81 9.77 -5.56
CA ALA A 347 11.06 10.38 -6.04
C ALA A 347 12.27 9.92 -5.23
N ASN A 348 12.20 10.02 -3.89
CA ASN A 348 13.27 9.58 -3.00
C ASN A 348 13.61 8.09 -3.20
N ASN A 349 12.60 7.24 -3.30
CA ASN A 349 12.81 5.80 -3.43
C ASN A 349 13.40 5.42 -4.79
N ILE A 350 13.06 6.14 -5.87
CA ILE A 350 13.74 5.97 -7.17
C ILE A 350 15.24 6.22 -7.01
N ILE A 351 15.61 7.36 -6.41
CA ILE A 351 17.01 7.75 -6.20
C ILE A 351 17.74 6.75 -5.29
N LYS A 352 17.13 6.37 -4.16
CA LYS A 352 17.72 5.44 -3.19
C LYS A 352 17.93 4.05 -3.76
N LEU A 353 17.00 3.56 -4.57
CA LEU A 353 17.16 2.27 -5.25
C LEU A 353 18.26 2.32 -6.31
N LYS A 354 18.41 3.45 -7.02
CA LYS A 354 19.53 3.68 -7.95
C LYS A 354 20.87 3.70 -7.22
N GLN A 355 20.98 4.50 -6.16
CA GLN A 355 22.16 4.56 -5.28
C GLN A 355 22.51 3.17 -4.72
N LEU A 356 21.50 2.38 -4.32
CA LEU A 356 21.70 1.01 -3.85
C LEU A 356 22.23 0.10 -4.96
N LYS A 357 21.69 0.15 -6.18
CA LYS A 357 22.24 -0.61 -7.33
C LYS A 357 23.71 -0.26 -7.55
N ASP A 358 24.06 1.02 -7.51
CA ASP A 358 25.43 1.47 -7.73
C ASP A 358 26.39 1.04 -6.61
N TYR A 359 25.99 1.22 -5.35
CA TYR A 359 26.75 0.75 -4.19
C TYR A 359 27.03 -0.76 -4.25
N LEU A 360 26.06 -1.55 -4.73
CA LEU A 360 26.23 -3.01 -4.84
C LEU A 360 27.19 -3.43 -5.95
N LYS A 361 27.40 -2.62 -6.99
CA LYS A 361 28.43 -2.90 -8.01
C LYS A 361 29.83 -2.94 -7.39
N GLU A 362 30.07 -2.11 -6.38
CA GLU A 362 31.33 -2.02 -5.66
C GLU A 362 31.41 -3.04 -4.49
N ASN A 363 30.26 -3.52 -4.01
CA ASN A 363 30.14 -4.35 -2.81
C ASN A 363 29.52 -5.74 -3.07
N THR A 364 29.67 -6.28 -4.29
CA THR A 364 29.07 -7.56 -4.73
C THR A 364 29.43 -8.76 -3.86
N HIS A 365 30.59 -8.74 -3.20
CA HIS A 365 31.08 -9.81 -2.33
C HIS A 365 30.44 -9.78 -0.92
N LYS A 366 29.91 -8.63 -0.50
CA LYS A 366 29.35 -8.41 0.86
C LYS A 366 27.86 -8.69 0.93
N TYR A 367 27.13 -8.51 -0.17
CA TYR A 367 25.67 -8.56 -0.17
C TYR A 367 25.13 -9.55 -1.21
N ARG A 368 23.93 -10.05 -0.92
CA ARG A 368 23.19 -10.87 -1.88
C ARG A 368 22.79 -10.04 -3.11
N PRO A 369 22.66 -10.67 -4.29
CA PRO A 369 22.10 -10.06 -5.48
C PRO A 369 20.80 -9.30 -5.22
N LEU A 370 20.69 -8.14 -5.86
CA LEU A 370 19.50 -7.30 -5.90
C LEU A 370 19.08 -7.08 -7.34
N THR A 371 17.83 -7.37 -7.64
CA THR A 371 17.16 -6.97 -8.89
C THR A 371 16.12 -5.92 -8.54
N VAL A 372 16.13 -4.77 -9.20
CA VAL A 372 15.09 -3.73 -9.05
C VAL A 372 14.52 -3.48 -10.42
N VAL A 373 13.19 -3.57 -10.55
CA VAL A 373 12.50 -3.29 -11.81
C VAL A 373 11.36 -2.31 -11.55
N ALA A 374 11.36 -1.20 -12.28
CA ALA A 374 10.29 -0.22 -12.27
C ALA A 374 9.20 -0.61 -13.28
N LEU A 375 7.93 -0.56 -12.88
CA LEU A 375 6.79 -0.76 -13.77
C LEU A 375 5.84 0.43 -13.67
N SER A 376 5.39 0.93 -14.83
CA SER A 376 4.47 2.05 -14.91
C SER A 376 3.04 1.62 -14.59
N MET A 377 2.44 2.25 -13.59
CA MET A 377 1.03 2.10 -13.26
C MET A 377 0.12 2.61 -14.37
N ASP A 378 0.57 3.56 -15.19
CA ASP A 378 -0.21 4.07 -16.32
C ASP A 378 -0.22 3.06 -17.48
N ASP A 379 0.83 2.23 -17.62
CA ASP A 379 0.86 1.10 -18.55
C ASP A 379 -0.15 0.03 -18.12
N PHE A 380 -0.28 -0.26 -16.81
CA PHE A 380 -1.32 -1.16 -16.31
C PHE A 380 -2.73 -0.70 -16.68
N ILE A 381 -3.01 0.60 -16.53
CA ILE A 381 -4.32 1.19 -16.81
C ILE A 381 -4.66 1.06 -18.31
N THR A 382 -3.65 1.17 -19.17
CA THR A 382 -3.78 1.19 -20.64
C THR A 382 -3.78 -0.22 -21.23
N ASP A 383 -2.83 -1.06 -20.82
CA ASP A 383 -2.66 -2.44 -21.27
C ASP A 383 -2.37 -3.37 -20.06
N PRO A 384 -3.43 -3.82 -19.36
CA PRO A 384 -3.27 -4.70 -18.20
C PRO A 384 -2.66 -6.06 -18.56
N LEU A 385 -2.78 -6.51 -19.82
CA LEU A 385 -2.22 -7.79 -20.26
C LEU A 385 -0.69 -7.70 -20.39
N ALA A 386 -0.19 -6.69 -21.11
CA ALA A 386 1.24 -6.46 -21.27
C ALA A 386 1.92 -6.17 -19.93
N PHE A 387 1.29 -5.32 -19.10
CA PHE A 387 1.77 -5.04 -17.75
C PHE A 387 1.88 -6.31 -16.90
N THR A 388 0.81 -7.11 -16.83
CA THR A 388 0.81 -8.32 -16.00
C THR A 388 1.82 -9.34 -16.51
N SER A 389 1.97 -9.46 -17.83
CA SER A 389 3.00 -10.33 -18.42
C SER A 389 4.41 -9.91 -18.00
N SER A 390 4.71 -8.61 -18.00
CA SER A 390 6.01 -8.08 -17.56
C SER A 390 6.25 -8.32 -16.07
N TYR A 391 5.24 -8.05 -15.23
CA TYR A 391 5.28 -8.37 -13.81
C TYR A 391 5.56 -9.86 -13.53
N LEU A 392 4.90 -10.78 -14.25
CA LEU A 392 5.12 -12.22 -14.07
C LEU A 392 6.54 -12.64 -14.51
N LYS A 393 7.09 -12.06 -15.57
CA LYS A 393 8.48 -12.33 -16.00
C LYS A 393 9.49 -11.98 -14.91
N ILE A 394 9.31 -10.84 -14.24
CA ILE A 394 10.19 -10.41 -13.14
C ILE A 394 10.08 -11.37 -11.96
N LEU A 395 8.84 -11.72 -11.58
CA LEU A 395 8.57 -12.65 -10.50
C LEU A 395 9.26 -14.00 -10.73
N MET A 396 9.17 -14.49 -11.96
CA MET A 396 9.71 -15.79 -12.39
C MET A 396 11.22 -15.76 -12.65
N GLY A 397 11.80 -14.56 -12.75
CA GLY A 397 13.22 -14.34 -12.97
C GLY A 397 13.64 -14.60 -14.41
N GLY A 398 13.26 -13.71 -15.34
CA GLY A 398 13.80 -13.51 -16.71
C GLY A 398 13.70 -14.70 -17.68
N ASN A 399 14.00 -15.89 -17.19
CA ASN A 399 14.01 -17.14 -17.87
C ASN A 399 12.91 -18.07 -17.29
N PRO A 400 11.76 -18.24 -17.97
CA PRO A 400 10.77 -19.22 -17.54
C PRO A 400 11.33 -20.66 -17.53
N LEU A 401 12.51 -20.94 -18.10
CA LEU A 401 13.15 -22.25 -17.97
C LEU A 401 13.39 -22.64 -16.51
N THR A 402 13.51 -21.73 -15.55
CA THR A 402 13.82 -22.08 -14.15
C THR A 402 12.72 -22.91 -13.47
N LEU A 403 11.46 -22.66 -13.82
CA LEU A 403 10.30 -23.43 -13.33
C LEU A 403 9.80 -24.44 -14.36
N PHE A 404 10.24 -24.32 -15.61
CA PHE A 404 9.81 -25.12 -16.74
C PHE A 404 11.02 -25.70 -17.49
N GLU A 405 12.02 -26.23 -16.77
CA GLU A 405 13.36 -26.60 -17.30
C GLU A 405 13.30 -27.41 -18.59
N ASN A 406 12.27 -28.26 -18.73
CA ASN A 406 12.11 -29.14 -19.87
C ASN A 406 11.10 -28.64 -20.93
N LYS A 407 10.39 -27.52 -20.70
CA LYS A 407 9.27 -27.05 -21.54
C LYS A 407 9.09 -25.50 -21.54
N PRO A 408 10.04 -24.72 -22.08
CA PRO A 408 9.97 -23.24 -22.10
C PRO A 408 8.69 -22.68 -22.71
N ARG A 409 8.27 -23.22 -23.87
CA ARG A 409 7.02 -22.82 -24.55
C ARG A 409 5.78 -23.02 -23.69
N LYS A 410 5.78 -24.05 -22.83
CA LYS A 410 4.68 -24.30 -21.89
C LYS A 410 4.66 -23.24 -20.80
N GLY A 411 5.82 -22.84 -20.30
CA GLY A 411 5.94 -21.77 -19.29
C GLY A 411 5.45 -20.43 -19.79
N GLU A 412 5.85 -20.03 -21.00
CA GLU A 412 5.36 -18.81 -21.66
C GLU A 412 3.84 -18.84 -21.86
N ALA A 413 3.29 -19.97 -22.34
CA ALA A 413 1.86 -20.14 -22.53
C ALA A 413 1.08 -20.02 -21.21
N ILE A 414 1.63 -20.56 -20.12
CA ILE A 414 1.04 -20.46 -18.78
C ILE A 414 1.08 -19.03 -18.27
N MET A 415 2.22 -18.34 -18.35
CA MET A 415 2.33 -16.94 -17.96
C MET A 415 1.35 -16.06 -18.75
N LYS A 416 1.27 -16.27 -20.07
CA LYS A 416 0.29 -15.58 -20.93
C LYS A 416 -1.14 -15.86 -20.49
N SER A 417 -1.47 -17.10 -20.16
CA SER A 417 -2.81 -17.48 -19.65
C SER A 417 -3.13 -16.80 -18.31
N ILE A 418 -2.20 -16.79 -17.37
CA ILE A 418 -2.34 -16.11 -16.06
C ILE A 418 -2.55 -14.61 -16.26
N ALA A 419 -1.75 -13.97 -17.13
CA ALA A 419 -1.85 -12.55 -17.44
C ALA A 419 -3.18 -12.22 -18.14
N SER A 420 -3.60 -13.01 -19.13
CA SER A 420 -4.89 -12.86 -19.81
C SER A 420 -6.06 -12.96 -18.85
N LYS A 421 -6.04 -13.91 -17.92
CA LYS A 421 -7.09 -14.05 -16.91
C LYS A 421 -7.14 -12.84 -15.98
N PHE A 422 -5.99 -12.32 -15.54
CA PHE A 422 -5.94 -11.10 -14.73
C PHE A 422 -6.51 -9.89 -15.48
N ALA A 423 -6.05 -9.68 -16.71
CA ALA A 423 -6.48 -8.58 -17.57
C ALA A 423 -7.97 -8.64 -17.87
N HIS A 424 -8.50 -9.83 -18.17
CA HIS A 424 -9.92 -10.06 -18.36
C HIS A 424 -10.72 -9.69 -17.12
N ASN A 425 -10.35 -10.23 -15.95
CA ASN A 425 -11.02 -9.92 -14.68
C ASN A 425 -11.01 -8.41 -14.38
N TYR A 426 -9.87 -7.75 -14.57
CA TYR A 426 -9.75 -6.31 -14.37
C TYR A 426 -10.68 -5.52 -15.30
N ASN A 427 -10.71 -5.88 -16.59
CA ASN A 427 -11.57 -5.24 -17.58
C ASN A 427 -13.06 -5.47 -17.30
N GLU A 428 -13.44 -6.67 -16.84
CA GLU A 428 -14.80 -6.95 -16.41
C GLU A 428 -15.19 -6.06 -15.23
N MET A 429 -14.34 -5.96 -14.20
CA MET A 429 -14.61 -5.10 -13.04
C MET A 429 -14.79 -3.64 -13.46
N LYS A 430 -13.86 -3.14 -14.28
CA LYS A 430 -13.93 -1.79 -14.87
C LYS A 430 -15.23 -1.56 -15.66
N SER A 431 -15.77 -2.59 -16.32
CA SER A 431 -17.02 -2.50 -17.09
C SER A 431 -18.29 -2.60 -16.24
N LYS A 432 -18.24 -3.36 -15.13
CA LYS A 432 -19.36 -3.63 -14.22
C LYS A 432 -19.56 -2.48 -13.24
N GLU A 433 -18.46 -1.91 -12.73
CA GLU A 433 -18.48 -0.79 -11.79
C GLU A 433 -18.66 0.55 -12.50
N LYS A 434 -19.75 0.71 -13.27
CA LYS A 434 -20.03 1.89 -14.09
C LYS A 434 -19.99 3.24 -13.34
N HIS A 435 -19.92 3.25 -12.01
CA HIS A 435 -19.95 4.47 -11.19
C HIS A 435 -18.95 4.55 -10.02
N GLU A 436 -18.13 3.53 -9.72
CA GLU A 436 -17.38 3.51 -8.44
C GLU A 436 -15.83 3.44 -8.58
N HIS A 437 -15.27 2.90 -9.66
CA HIS A 437 -13.82 2.85 -9.85
C HIS A 437 -13.25 4.09 -10.59
N VAL A 438 -13.05 5.18 -9.81
CA VAL A 438 -12.62 6.51 -10.27
C VAL A 438 -11.25 6.58 -10.95
N THR A 439 -10.38 5.59 -10.78
CA THR A 439 -9.06 5.60 -11.45
C THR A 439 -9.18 5.49 -12.98
N THR A 440 -10.37 5.21 -13.51
CA THR A 440 -10.66 5.11 -14.94
C THR A 440 -11.80 6.03 -15.43
N GLY A 441 -12.30 6.91 -14.55
CA GLY A 441 -13.38 7.83 -14.89
C GLY A 441 -13.01 8.79 -16.02
N LYS A 442 -13.89 8.93 -17.00
CA LYS A 442 -13.79 9.99 -18.02
C LYS A 442 -14.26 11.30 -17.38
N HIS A 443 -13.33 12.03 -16.77
CA HIS A 443 -13.59 13.37 -16.27
C HIS A 443 -13.40 14.38 -17.41
N SER A 444 -14.43 15.17 -17.72
CA SER A 444 -14.40 16.13 -18.82
C SER A 444 -13.40 17.27 -18.61
N ASP A 445 -13.09 17.58 -17.35
CA ASP A 445 -12.14 18.61 -16.91
C ASP A 445 -10.70 18.08 -16.76
N ARG A 446 -10.43 16.79 -17.06
CA ARG A 446 -9.11 16.17 -16.82
C ARG A 446 -7.97 16.90 -17.49
N GLN A 447 -8.15 17.32 -18.75
CA GLN A 447 -7.11 18.00 -19.50
C GLN A 447 -6.85 19.40 -18.95
N GLU A 448 -7.90 20.16 -18.65
CA GLU A 448 -7.79 21.49 -18.03
C GLU A 448 -7.05 21.43 -16.69
N LEU A 449 -7.43 20.49 -15.83
CA LEU A 449 -6.79 20.29 -14.52
C LEU A 449 -5.34 19.82 -14.64
N MET A 450 -5.03 18.97 -15.62
CA MET A 450 -3.66 18.55 -15.94
C MET A 450 -2.81 19.75 -16.35
N GLU A 451 -3.29 20.55 -17.31
CA GLU A 451 -2.59 21.74 -17.80
C GLU A 451 -2.42 22.78 -16.70
N SER A 452 -3.42 22.94 -15.82
CA SER A 452 -3.31 23.82 -14.66
C SER A 452 -2.21 23.39 -13.69
N LEU A 453 -1.96 22.09 -13.49
CA LEU A 453 -0.85 21.63 -12.64
C LEU A 453 0.50 21.78 -13.33
N LYS A 454 0.59 21.46 -14.63
CA LYS A 454 1.82 21.60 -15.41
C LYS A 454 2.30 23.05 -15.46
N ASN A 455 1.37 23.99 -15.63
CA ASN A 455 1.67 25.41 -15.71
C ASN A 455 1.71 26.11 -14.33
N ASP A 456 1.52 25.38 -13.22
CA ASP A 456 1.59 25.97 -11.88
C ASP A 456 3.05 26.31 -11.53
N GLU A 457 3.32 27.56 -11.15
CA GLU A 457 4.68 28.04 -10.86
C GLU A 457 5.36 27.30 -9.70
N LEU A 458 4.58 26.71 -8.79
CA LEU A 458 5.10 26.00 -7.63
C LEU A 458 5.16 24.49 -7.87
N PHE A 459 4.06 23.89 -8.32
CA PHE A 459 3.97 22.44 -8.51
C PHE A 459 4.62 21.97 -9.81
N GLY A 460 4.49 22.72 -10.91
CA GLY A 460 4.98 22.34 -12.23
C GLY A 460 6.44 21.90 -12.20
N PRO A 461 7.39 22.76 -11.79
CA PRO A 461 8.80 22.42 -11.76
C PRO A 461 9.15 21.20 -10.90
N ILE A 462 8.46 21.00 -9.77
CA ILE A 462 8.71 19.85 -8.88
C ILE A 462 8.18 18.57 -9.51
N LEU A 463 6.97 18.60 -10.09
CA LEU A 463 6.35 17.44 -10.72
C LEU A 463 7.06 17.05 -12.02
N ASP A 464 7.57 18.02 -12.80
CA ASP A 464 8.40 17.77 -13.98
C ASP A 464 9.68 17.01 -13.59
N ALA A 465 10.40 17.47 -12.54
CA ALA A 465 11.60 16.79 -12.06
C ALA A 465 11.31 15.35 -11.58
N ILE A 466 10.15 15.12 -10.94
CA ILE A 466 9.72 13.77 -10.55
C ILE A 466 9.34 12.93 -11.79
N GLU A 467 8.70 13.53 -12.80
CA GLU A 467 8.36 12.85 -14.06
C GLU A 467 9.63 12.39 -14.79
N ASP A 468 10.66 13.23 -14.82
CA ASP A 468 11.98 12.88 -15.38
C ASP A 468 12.61 11.69 -14.67
N LEU A 469 12.58 11.65 -13.33
CA LEU A 469 13.03 10.49 -12.56
C LEU A 469 12.23 9.21 -12.86
N VAL A 470 10.91 9.32 -12.96
CA VAL A 470 10.04 8.19 -13.29
C VAL A 470 10.39 7.66 -14.68
N ASN A 471 10.59 8.55 -15.66
CA ASN A 471 10.97 8.19 -17.01
C ASN A 471 12.37 7.55 -17.03
N ASP A 472 13.35 8.08 -16.30
CA ASP A 472 14.70 7.50 -16.19
C ASP A 472 14.65 6.07 -15.62
N ALA A 473 13.88 5.87 -14.55
CA ALA A 473 13.70 4.57 -13.92
C ALA A 473 13.02 3.55 -14.86
N LEU A 474 12.05 3.98 -15.68
CA LEU A 474 11.39 3.13 -16.66
C LEU A 474 12.26 2.82 -17.88
N LEU A 475 13.17 3.71 -18.27
CA LEU A 475 14.05 3.53 -19.42
C LEU A 475 15.21 2.58 -19.14
N HIS A 476 15.83 2.67 -17.97
CA HIS A 476 16.94 1.79 -17.58
C HIS A 476 16.57 0.30 -17.72
N GLU A 477 15.34 -0.05 -17.38
CA GLU A 477 14.88 -1.45 -17.42
C GLU A 477 14.60 -1.94 -18.86
N ARG A 478 14.24 -1.05 -19.80
CA ARG A 478 14.02 -1.44 -21.21
C ARG A 478 15.32 -1.73 -21.96
N VAL A 479 16.44 -1.19 -21.48
CA VAL A 479 17.76 -1.44 -22.08
C VAL A 479 18.24 -2.83 -21.72
N ASP A 480 18.04 -3.23 -20.46
CA ASP A 480 18.39 -4.57 -19.99
C ASP A 480 17.53 -5.66 -20.67
N ASP A 481 16.24 -5.40 -20.93
CA ASP A 481 15.36 -6.32 -21.67
C ASP A 481 15.80 -6.61 -23.11
N LYS A 482 16.49 -5.66 -23.77
CA LYS A 482 17.00 -5.86 -25.16
C LYS A 482 18.30 -6.65 -25.24
N ALA A 483 18.94 -6.91 -24.10
CA ALA A 483 20.12 -7.77 -24.02
C ALA A 483 19.76 -9.28 -23.94
N PHE A 484 18.48 -9.61 -23.77
CA PHE A 484 17.91 -10.97 -23.83
C PHE A 484 17.35 -11.30 -25.22
#